data_AF-A0A373DCR7-F1
#
_entry.id   AF-A0A373DCR7-F1
#
_cell.length_a   1.000
_cell.length_b   1.000
_cell.length_c   1.000
_cell.angle_alpha   90.00
_cell.angle_beta   90.00
_cell.angle_gamma   90.00
#
_symmetry.space_group_name_H-M   'P 1'
#
loop_
_entity.id
_entity.type
_entity.pdbx_description
1 polymer ?
#
loop_
_entity_poly.entity_id
_entity_poly.type
_entity_poly.pdbx_seq_one_letter_code
_entity_poly.pdbx_strand_id
1 'polypeptide(L)'
;MEKFNIVLKEKHFCDGLNRDDIMEMLPLLEADEFLPIEIEANYQEYSAIGFITTEAANILDFDYEESGLNDFIAILLDDRTRNAETREYDFRGIKIYLYR
;
A
#
# COMPACT_ATOMS: atom_id res chain seq x y z
N MET A 1 9.67 10.69 12.26
CA MET A 1 9.43 9.61 11.30
C MET A 1 8.91 10.23 10.03
N GLU A 2 9.36 9.73 8.89
CA GLU A 2 8.79 10.12 7.59
C GLU A 2 7.33 9.67 7.52
N LYS A 3 6.52 10.41 6.78
CA LYS A 3 5.09 10.18 6.60
C LYS A 3 4.83 9.79 5.15
N PHE A 4 3.77 9.01 4.92
CA PHE A 4 3.48 8.36 3.65
C PHE A 4 2.05 8.66 3.19
N ASN A 5 1.89 8.73 1.87
CA ASN A 5 0.61 8.86 1.19
C ASN A 5 -0.17 7.55 1.19
N ILE A 6 0.54 6.42 1.09
CA ILE A 6 -0.04 5.09 1.07
C ILE A 6 0.70 4.23 2.09
N VAL A 7 -0.05 3.51 2.93
CA VAL A 7 0.51 2.55 3.87
C VAL A 7 -0.23 1.23 3.67
N LEU A 8 0.50 0.17 3.34
CA LEU A 8 -0.02 -1.14 2.97
C LEU A 8 0.64 -2.23 3.81
N LYS A 9 -0.06 -3.35 3.96
CA LYS A 9 0.44 -4.58 4.57
C LYS A 9 0.16 -5.76 3.65
N GLU A 10 1.18 -6.54 3.38
CA GLU A 10 1.03 -7.81 2.68
C GLU A 10 0.27 -8.79 3.57
N LYS A 11 -0.81 -9.34 3.04
CA LYS A 11 -1.71 -10.27 3.72
C LYS A 11 -2.12 -11.35 2.74
N HIS A 12 -2.49 -12.52 3.25
CA HIS A 12 -3.13 -13.52 2.42
C HIS A 12 -4.49 -12.98 1.93
N PHE A 13 -4.93 -13.30 0.71
CA PHE A 13 -6.14 -12.70 0.11
C PHE A 13 -7.45 -12.96 0.88
N CYS A 14 -7.46 -13.94 1.78
CA CYS A 14 -8.58 -14.23 2.69
C CYS A 14 -8.51 -13.49 4.04
N ASP A 15 -7.41 -12.80 4.33
CA ASP A 15 -7.16 -12.16 5.62
C ASP A 15 -7.39 -10.66 5.55
N GLY A 16 -8.21 -10.14 6.45
CA GLY A 16 -8.35 -8.70 6.65
C GLY A 16 -7.27 -8.09 7.56
N LEU A 17 -7.28 -6.77 7.64
CA LEU A 17 -6.54 -6.03 8.66
C LEU A 17 -7.17 -6.26 10.04
N ASN A 18 -6.35 -6.61 11.02
CA ASN A 18 -6.78 -6.65 12.41
C ASN A 18 -6.57 -5.27 13.10
N ARG A 19 -6.95 -5.16 14.37
CA ARG A 19 -6.83 -3.92 15.14
C ARG A 19 -5.37 -3.46 15.26
N ASP A 20 -4.45 -4.37 15.51
CA ASP A 20 -3.03 -4.03 15.71
C ASP A 20 -2.41 -3.57 14.39
N ASP A 21 -2.75 -4.22 13.27
CA ASP A 21 -2.34 -3.80 11.93
C ASP A 21 -2.73 -2.32 11.70
N ILE A 22 -3.98 -1.96 11.99
CA ILE A 22 -4.47 -0.58 11.83
C ILE A 22 -3.72 0.39 12.75
N MET A 23 -3.54 0.03 14.02
CA MET A 23 -2.85 0.89 14.99
C MET A 23 -1.38 1.12 14.64
N GLU A 24 -0.73 0.16 13.97
CA GLU A 24 0.63 0.29 13.44
C GLU A 24 0.70 1.22 12.21
N MET A 25 -0.33 1.18 11.35
CA MET A 25 -0.34 1.90 10.08
C MET A 25 -0.73 3.38 10.24
N LEU A 26 -1.69 3.71 11.10
CA LEU A 26 -2.22 5.08 11.25
C LEU A 26 -1.13 6.14 11.55
N PRO A 27 -0.14 5.90 12.43
CA PRO A 27 0.91 6.87 12.70
C PRO A 27 1.84 7.16 11.52
N LEU A 28 1.82 6.34 10.46
CA LEU A 28 2.65 6.54 9.26
C LEU A 28 2.00 7.41 8.19
N LEU A 29 0.67 7.56 8.20
CA LEU A 29 -0.04 8.37 7.23
C LEU A 29 0.24 9.86 7.42
N GLU A 30 0.38 10.58 6.31
CA GLU A 30 0.68 12.01 6.30
C GLU A 30 -0.52 12.93 6.50
N ALA A 31 -1.75 12.40 6.44
CA ALA A 31 -2.99 13.14 6.56
C ALA A 31 -3.97 12.49 7.55
N ASP A 32 -4.98 13.26 7.96
CA ASP A 32 -6.04 12.82 8.88
C ASP A 32 -7.20 12.10 8.17
N GLU A 33 -7.28 12.20 6.84
CA GLU A 33 -8.31 11.56 6.02
C GLU A 33 -7.68 10.58 5.01
N PHE A 34 -8.19 9.35 5.02
CA PHE A 34 -7.68 8.24 4.22
C PHE A 34 -8.80 7.27 3.87
N LEU A 35 -8.61 6.59 2.74
CA LEU A 35 -9.54 5.62 2.18
C LEU A 35 -8.91 4.22 2.23
N PRO A 36 -9.70 3.16 2.46
CA PRO A 36 -9.20 1.81 2.35
C PRO A 36 -8.84 1.50 0.90
N ILE A 37 -7.76 0.74 0.72
CA ILE A 37 -7.32 0.22 -0.58
C ILE A 37 -6.81 -1.21 -0.42
N GLU A 38 -7.11 -2.04 -1.40
CA GLU A 38 -6.57 -3.39 -1.53
C GLU A 38 -6.13 -3.60 -2.98
N ILE A 39 -4.89 -4.07 -3.15
CA ILE A 39 -4.32 -4.40 -4.46
C ILE A 39 -3.86 -5.85 -4.41
N GLU A 40 -4.44 -6.69 -5.27
CA GLU A 40 -4.08 -8.10 -5.40
C GLU A 40 -2.75 -8.28 -6.12
N ALA A 41 -1.97 -9.30 -5.73
CA ALA A 41 -0.83 -9.74 -6.54
C ALA A 41 -1.31 -10.45 -7.81
N ASN A 42 -0.54 -10.35 -8.89
CA ASN A 42 -0.94 -10.89 -10.19
C ASN A 42 -1.08 -12.43 -10.23
N TYR A 43 -0.34 -13.16 -9.39
CA TYR A 43 -0.21 -14.62 -9.49
C TYR A 43 -0.18 -15.35 -8.14
N GLN A 44 -0.55 -14.68 -7.05
CA GLN A 44 -0.33 -15.21 -5.70
C GLN A 44 -1.55 -15.07 -4.81
N GLU A 45 -1.59 -15.89 -3.76
CA GLU A 45 -2.59 -15.87 -2.70
C GLU A 45 -2.41 -14.69 -1.72
N TYR A 46 -1.92 -13.54 -2.19
CA TYR A 46 -1.59 -12.39 -1.36
C TYR A 46 -2.08 -11.08 -1.96
N SER A 47 -2.45 -10.14 -1.09
CA SER A 47 -2.80 -8.76 -1.43
C SER A 47 -2.01 -7.79 -0.56
N ALA A 48 -1.87 -6.56 -1.05
CA ALA A 48 -1.44 -5.41 -0.26
C ALA A 48 -2.70 -4.65 0.16
N ILE A 49 -3.05 -4.73 1.44
CA ILE A 49 -4.24 -4.08 2.00
C ILE A 49 -3.84 -2.96 2.96
N GLY A 50 -4.55 -1.84 2.92
CA GLY A 50 -4.22 -0.70 3.75
C GLY A 50 -5.00 0.56 3.42
N PHE A 51 -4.29 1.69 3.42
CA PHE A 51 -4.88 3.02 3.33
C PHE A 51 -4.10 3.91 2.36
N ILE A 52 -4.83 4.75 1.65
CA ILE A 52 -4.34 5.84 0.80
C ILE A 52 -4.95 7.16 1.29
N THR A 53 -4.16 8.23 1.37
CA THR A 53 -4.72 9.56 1.71
C THR A 53 -5.67 10.03 0.62
N THR A 54 -6.73 10.77 0.98
CA THR A 54 -7.69 11.30 0.00
C THR A 54 -7.01 12.18 -1.05
N GLU A 55 -5.96 12.92 -0.66
CA GLU A 55 -5.15 13.72 -1.60
C GLU A 55 -4.45 12.85 -2.66
N ALA A 56 -3.79 11.77 -2.24
CA ALA A 56 -3.13 10.86 -3.18
C ALA A 56 -4.14 10.12 -4.07
N ALA A 57 -5.29 9.74 -3.53
CA ALA A 57 -6.36 9.14 -4.33
C ALA A 57 -6.87 10.10 -5.42
N ASN A 58 -7.01 11.40 -5.11
CA ASN A 58 -7.38 12.42 -6.11
C ASN A 58 -6.29 12.61 -7.19
N ILE A 59 -5.00 12.56 -6.83
CA ILE A 59 -3.90 12.64 -7.80
C ILE A 59 -3.98 11.49 -8.81
N LEU A 60 -4.47 10.33 -8.38
CA LEU A 60 -4.65 9.13 -9.19
C LEU A 60 -6.04 9.02 -9.84
N ASP A 61 -6.89 10.05 -9.70
CA ASP A 61 -8.29 10.06 -10.16
C ASP A 61 -9.11 8.85 -9.68
N PHE A 62 -8.75 8.29 -8.52
CA PHE A 62 -9.31 7.06 -7.96
C PHE A 62 -9.21 5.82 -8.86
N ASP A 63 -8.43 5.90 -9.95
CA ASP A 63 -8.21 4.79 -10.88
C ASP A 63 -6.81 4.21 -10.69
N TYR A 64 -6.72 3.20 -9.83
CA TYR A 64 -5.45 2.57 -9.49
C TYR A 64 -4.93 1.64 -10.59
N GLU A 65 -5.78 1.24 -11.56
CA GLU A 65 -5.41 0.44 -12.72
C GLU A 65 -4.84 1.33 -13.83
N GLU A 66 -5.59 2.32 -14.30
CA GLU A 66 -5.14 3.22 -15.37
C GLU A 66 -3.95 4.07 -14.93
N SER A 67 -3.88 4.45 -13.65
CA SER A 67 -2.69 5.14 -13.12
C SER A 67 -1.43 4.25 -13.13
N GLY A 68 -1.59 2.92 -13.10
CA GLY A 68 -0.52 1.93 -13.01
C GLY A 68 -0.05 1.66 -11.58
N LEU A 69 -0.78 2.13 -10.55
CA LEU A 69 -0.46 1.83 -9.16
C LEU A 69 -0.63 0.33 -8.87
N ASN A 70 -1.67 -0.31 -9.42
CA ASN A 70 -1.92 -1.74 -9.25
C ASN A 70 -0.70 -2.56 -9.71
N ASP A 71 -0.19 -2.29 -10.92
CA ASP A 71 0.92 -3.02 -11.53
C ASP A 71 2.20 -2.80 -10.74
N PHE A 72 2.42 -1.56 -10.30
CA PHE A 72 3.56 -1.22 -9.48
C PHE A 72 3.57 -2.03 -8.18
N ILE A 73 2.47 -2.03 -7.43
CA ILE A 73 2.36 -2.78 -6.17
C ILE A 73 2.41 -4.29 -6.40
N ALA A 74 1.75 -4.82 -7.43
CA ALA A 74 1.77 -6.24 -7.74
C ALA A 74 3.19 -6.75 -8.04
N ILE A 75 4.00 -5.96 -8.77
CA ILE A 75 5.43 -6.28 -8.99
C ILE A 75 6.21 -6.32 -7.67
N LEU A 76 5.92 -5.42 -6.72
CA LEU A 76 6.57 -5.43 -5.40
C LEU A 76 6.22 -6.69 -4.60
N LEU A 77 4.96 -7.13 -4.66
CA LEU A 77 4.51 -8.35 -3.99
C LEU A 77 5.15 -9.60 -4.61
N ASP A 78 5.28 -9.63 -5.94
CA ASP A 78 5.87 -10.76 -6.66
C ASP A 78 7.39 -10.91 -6.45
N ASP A 79 8.11 -9.83 -6.14
CA ASP A 79 9.55 -9.88 -5.87
C ASP A 79 9.85 -10.48 -4.49
N ARG A 80 9.84 -11.81 -4.39
CA ARG A 80 10.19 -12.58 -3.18
C ARG A 80 11.68 -12.53 -2.82
N THR A 81 12.54 -11.97 -3.67
CA THR A 81 13.99 -11.92 -3.46
C THR A 81 14.46 -10.61 -2.83
N ARG A 82 13.61 -9.58 -2.85
CA ARG A 82 13.88 -8.31 -2.17
C ARG A 82 13.98 -8.49 -0.66
N ASN A 83 15.13 -8.11 -0.10
CA ASN A 83 15.34 -8.09 1.34
C ASN A 83 14.21 -7.31 2.04
N ALA A 84 13.68 -7.86 3.12
CA ALA A 84 12.62 -7.29 3.96
C ALA A 84 12.96 -5.93 4.61
N GLU A 85 14.17 -5.42 4.37
CA GLU A 85 14.68 -4.17 4.95
C GLU A 85 14.16 -2.92 4.23
N THR A 86 13.84 -2.99 2.93
CA THR A 86 13.27 -1.84 2.21
C THR A 86 11.75 -1.90 2.21
N ARG A 87 11.13 -1.00 2.97
CA ARG A 87 9.67 -0.87 3.09
C ARG A 87 9.11 0.41 2.47
N GLU A 88 9.98 1.30 2.05
CA GLU A 88 9.64 2.63 1.56
C GLU A 88 9.84 2.69 0.04
N TYR A 89 8.82 3.19 -0.66
CA TYR A 89 8.76 3.27 -2.12
C TYR A 89 8.21 4.62 -2.56
N ASP A 90 8.53 5.03 -3.79
CA ASP A 90 7.98 6.21 -4.44
C ASP A 90 7.30 5.80 -5.74
N PHE A 91 6.04 6.19 -5.88
CA PHE A 91 5.28 6.06 -7.11
C PHE A 91 4.92 7.45 -7.64
N ARG A 92 5.77 7.99 -8.51
CA ARG A 92 5.57 9.30 -9.16
C ARG A 92 5.37 10.44 -8.15
N GLY A 93 6.12 10.43 -7.05
CA GLY A 93 6.02 11.40 -5.96
C GLY A 93 5.03 11.02 -4.85
N ILE A 94 4.27 9.94 -5.01
CA ILE A 94 3.41 9.37 -3.97
C ILE A 94 4.26 8.40 -3.14
N LYS A 95 4.45 8.73 -1.87
CA LYS A 95 5.25 7.92 -0.94
C LYS A 95 4.45 6.75 -0.41
N ILE A 96 5.01 5.56 -0.49
CA ILE A 96 4.37 4.30 -0.12
C ILE A 96 5.21 3.60 0.95
N TYR A 97 4.55 3.16 2.01
CA TYR A 97 5.12 2.22 2.98
C TYR A 97 4.43 0.86 2.84
N LEU A 98 5.19 -0.21 2.64
CA LEU A 98 4.67 -1.58 2.53
C LEU A 98 5.31 -2.48 3.58
N TYR A 99 4.49 -2.96 4.53
CA TYR A 99 4.86 -4.05 5.43
C TYR A 99 4.79 -5.38 4.66
N ARG A 100 5.92 -6.05 4.51
CA ARG A 100 6.03 -7.40 3.93
C ARG A 100 6.25 -8.45 5.01
#